data_AF-A0A2G2WZV0-F1
#
_entry.id   AF-A0A2G2WZV0-F1
#
_cell.length_a   1.000
_cell.length_b   1.000
_cell.length_c   1.000
_cell.angle_alpha   90.00
_cell.angle_beta   90.00
_cell.angle_gamma   90.00
#
_symmetry.space_group_name_H-M   'P 1'
#
loop_
_entity.id
_entity.type
_entity.pdbx_description
1 polymer ?
#
loop_
_entity_poly.entity_id
_entity_poly.type
_entity_poly.pdbx_seq_one_letter_code
_entity_poly.pdbx_strand_id
1 'polypeptide(L)'
;MGFFSPRGSSNRYIGIWYKQILPYVQTVVWVANREKPLTNRSSVQLKVNAPGILALLNEKNESIWFTNTSRSVQNPVAVLLDSGNLVVKDANDNNQEDFLWQSFHLPTDTHLPDMKLGKNFKTGHEVYLSAWKNNNDPAPGEFTRTIDPTGYPQVLTKSGTNVLNRIGLWNGLRWSGALLESHIGGLKGPWFPYMVLGNLLS
;
A
#
# COMPACT_ATOMS: atom_id res chain seq x y z
N MET A 1 12.81 -0.01 4.79
CA MET A 1 11.85 0.99 5.31
C MET A 1 12.63 2.06 6.05
N GLY A 2 12.12 3.28 6.05
CA GLY A 2 12.64 4.37 6.89
C GLY A 2 12.05 5.71 6.50
N PHE A 3 12.70 6.77 6.97
CA PHE A 3 12.34 8.13 6.58
C PHE A 3 12.97 8.51 5.24
N PHE A 4 12.24 9.22 4.40
CA PHE A 4 12.74 9.75 3.13
C PHE A 4 12.09 11.10 2.78
N SER A 5 12.72 11.81 1.84
CA SER A 5 12.17 13.03 1.24
C SER A 5 12.23 12.89 -0.29
N PRO A 6 11.11 13.10 -1.00
CA PRO A 6 11.10 13.13 -2.46
C PRO A 6 12.06 14.21 -2.99
N ARG A 7 12.59 14.00 -4.19
CA ARG A 7 13.55 14.92 -4.81
C ARG A 7 12.90 16.31 -4.97
N GLY A 8 13.60 17.35 -4.50
CA GLY A 8 13.11 18.73 -4.61
C GLY A 8 12.00 19.09 -3.61
N SER A 9 11.72 18.23 -2.63
CA SER A 9 10.78 18.52 -1.54
C SER A 9 11.49 18.58 -0.20
N SER A 10 11.13 19.55 0.64
CA SER A 10 11.54 19.59 2.06
C SER A 10 10.68 18.70 2.95
N ASN A 11 9.55 18.20 2.42
CA ASN A 11 8.65 17.31 3.15
C ASN A 11 9.31 15.95 3.39
N ARG A 12 9.06 15.39 4.56
CA ARG A 12 9.59 14.08 4.96
C ARG A 12 8.46 13.10 5.28
N TYR A 13 8.68 11.85 4.90
CA TYR A 13 7.70 10.77 5.01
C TYR A 13 8.36 9.50 5.52
N ILE A 14 7.54 8.58 6.03
CA ILE A 14 7.92 7.20 6.26
C ILE A 14 7.48 6.38 5.06
N GLY A 15 8.41 5.61 4.51
CA GLY A 15 8.14 4.77 3.34
C GLY A 15 8.83 3.43 3.37
N ILE A 16 8.33 2.55 2.50
CA ILE A 16 8.94 1.29 2.11
C ILE A 16 9.41 1.46 0.67
N TRP A 17 10.60 0.98 0.37
CA TRP A 17 11.19 1.04 -0.96
C TRP A 17 12.04 -0.21 -1.19
N TYR A 18 12.28 -0.54 -2.45
CA TYR A 18 13.20 -1.62 -2.80
C TYR A 18 14.64 -1.27 -2.45
N LYS A 19 15.33 -2.19 -1.76
CA LYS A 19 16.71 -1.95 -1.27
C LYS A 19 17.75 -1.88 -2.40
N GLN A 20 17.55 -2.57 -3.52
CA GLN A 20 18.61 -2.83 -4.52
C GLN A 20 18.11 -2.86 -5.98
N ILE A 21 17.30 -1.89 -6.41
CA ILE A 21 16.90 -1.80 -7.83
C ILE A 21 17.86 -0.91 -8.63
N LEU A 22 18.05 0.35 -8.24
CA LEU A 22 19.00 1.26 -8.87
C LEU A 22 19.69 2.10 -7.79
N PRO A 23 21.02 2.29 -7.83
CA PRO A 23 21.74 3.03 -6.79
C PRO A 23 21.36 4.52 -6.72
N TYR A 24 20.76 5.08 -7.78
CA TYR A 24 20.38 6.48 -7.92
C TYR A 24 18.87 6.75 -7.91
N VAL A 25 18.03 5.70 -7.88
CA VAL A 25 16.56 5.85 -7.81
C VAL A 25 16.01 5.04 -6.65
N GLN A 26 15.38 5.74 -5.72
CA GLN A 26 14.61 5.11 -4.65
C GLN A 26 13.19 4.81 -5.15
N THR A 27 12.90 3.56 -5.49
CA THR A 27 11.56 3.12 -5.86
C THR A 27 10.73 2.87 -4.60
N VAL A 28 9.97 3.89 -4.19
CA VAL A 28 9.06 3.84 -3.05
C VAL A 28 7.78 3.08 -3.45
N VAL A 29 7.38 2.13 -2.62
CA VAL A 29 6.23 1.23 -2.86
C VAL A 29 5.08 1.42 -1.87
N TRP A 30 5.34 2.11 -0.76
CA TRP A 30 4.34 2.43 0.25
C TRP A 30 4.77 3.65 1.06
N VAL A 31 3.82 4.49 1.47
CA VAL A 31 4.05 5.73 2.25
C VAL A 31 2.99 5.86 3.33
N ALA A 32 3.41 5.94 4.60
CA ALA A 32 2.51 6.01 5.75
C ALA A 32 1.75 7.34 5.81
N ASN A 33 2.49 8.42 6.05
CA ASN A 33 1.97 9.76 6.30
C ASN A 33 1.81 10.58 5.00
N ARG A 34 1.34 9.94 3.93
CA ARG A 34 1.30 10.55 2.58
C ARG A 34 0.44 11.82 2.50
N GLU A 35 -0.59 11.94 3.33
CA GLU A 35 -1.48 13.11 3.40
C GLU A 35 -0.99 14.20 4.36
N LYS A 36 -0.15 13.83 5.34
CA LYS A 36 0.34 14.71 6.41
C LYS A 36 1.87 14.65 6.46
N PRO A 37 2.55 15.37 5.55
CA PRO A 37 4.01 15.41 5.53
C PRO A 37 4.58 15.99 6.82
N LEU A 38 5.80 15.56 7.14
CA LEU A 38 6.61 16.24 8.14
C LEU A 38 7.28 17.46 7.49
N THR A 39 6.91 18.65 7.94
CA THR A 39 7.44 19.93 7.42
C THR A 39 8.65 20.43 8.20
N ASN A 40 8.76 20.05 9.48
CA ASN A 40 9.85 20.45 10.36
C ASN A 40 10.86 19.32 10.55
N ARG A 41 12.14 19.67 10.76
CA ARG A 41 13.24 18.73 11.02
C ARG A 41 13.31 18.26 12.49
N SER A 42 12.26 18.50 13.27
CA SER A 42 12.15 18.03 14.65
C SER A 42 12.37 16.51 14.72
N SER A 43 12.89 16.04 15.84
CA SER A 43 13.03 14.63 16.14
C SER A 43 11.67 13.96 16.11
N VAL A 44 11.50 13.05 15.16
CA VAL A 44 10.29 12.24 14.96
C VAL A 44 10.64 10.78 15.15
N GLN A 45 9.71 10.03 15.74
CA GLN A 45 9.93 8.62 16.06
C GLN A 45 8.73 7.80 15.58
N LEU A 46 9.01 6.70 14.90
CA LEU A 46 8.02 5.67 14.61
C LEU A 46 8.09 4.64 15.75
N LYS A 47 6.99 4.45 16.47
CA LYS A 47 6.91 3.51 17.61
C LYS A 47 5.63 2.70 17.56
N VAL A 48 5.72 1.47 18.05
CA VAL A 48 4.55 0.68 18.41
C VAL A 48 4.32 0.85 19.91
N ASN A 49 3.12 1.30 20.28
CA ASN A 49 2.74 1.52 21.67
C ASN A 49 1.68 0.49 22.06
N ALA A 50 1.58 0.12 23.34
CA ALA A 50 0.39 -0.56 23.86
C ALA A 50 -0.81 0.37 23.63
N PRO A 51 -1.90 -0.09 22.99
CA PRO A 51 -2.37 -1.48 22.84
C PRO A 51 -1.97 -2.26 21.56
N GLY A 52 -1.10 -1.72 20.71
CA GLY A 52 -0.83 -2.24 19.36
C GLY A 52 -0.82 -1.15 18.28
N ILE A 53 -0.76 0.12 18.68
CA ILE A 53 -0.86 1.23 17.74
C ILE A 53 0.55 1.56 17.24
N LEU A 54 0.75 1.47 15.93
CA LEU A 54 1.94 1.99 15.26
C LEU A 54 1.70 3.47 14.99
N ALA A 55 2.53 4.34 15.58
CA ALA A 55 2.37 5.78 15.51
C ALA A 55 3.67 6.49 15.16
N LEU A 56 3.53 7.54 14.35
CA LEU A 56 4.56 8.54 14.08
C LEU A 56 4.34 9.72 15.03
N LEU A 57 5.26 9.87 15.97
CA LEU A 57 5.18 10.86 17.05
C LEU A 57 6.21 11.97 16.83
N ASN A 58 5.83 13.19 17.20
CA ASN A 58 6.78 14.30 17.33
C ASN A 58 7.47 14.31 18.71
N GLU A 59 8.33 15.31 18.94
CA GLU A 59 9.07 15.50 20.20
C GLU A 59 8.17 15.65 21.44
N LYS A 60 6.94 16.12 21.24
CA LYS A 60 5.93 16.29 22.29
C LYS A 60 5.04 15.06 22.49
N ASN A 61 5.36 13.94 21.84
CA ASN A 61 4.52 12.73 21.76
C ASN A 61 3.14 12.97 21.12
N GLU A 62 2.97 14.03 20.34
CA GLU A 62 1.75 14.24 19.56
C GLU A 62 1.79 13.38 18.30
N SER A 63 0.67 12.72 17.99
CA SER A 63 0.57 11.81 16.86
C SER A 63 0.32 12.55 15.55
N ILE A 64 1.23 12.37 14.60
CA ILE A 64 1.13 12.92 13.25
C ILE A 64 0.38 11.94 12.33
N TRP A 65 0.64 10.65 12.53
CA TRP A 65 0.04 9.55 11.81
C TRP A 65 0.01 8.33 12.73
N PHE A 66 -1.04 7.51 12.66
CA PHE A 66 -1.15 6.30 13.44
C PHE A 66 -2.05 5.29 12.74
N THR A 67 -1.94 4.03 13.16
CA THR A 67 -2.79 2.95 12.68
C THR A 67 -4.05 2.80 13.53
N ASN A 68 -5.15 2.44 12.88
CA ASN A 68 -6.32 1.94 13.59
C ASN A 68 -6.16 0.43 13.80
N THR A 69 -6.33 -0.01 15.04
CA THR A 69 -6.32 -1.42 15.43
C THR A 69 -7.67 -1.81 15.99
N SER A 70 -8.10 -3.04 15.71
CA SER A 70 -9.41 -3.55 16.15
C SER A 70 -9.40 -4.14 17.56
N ARG A 71 -8.22 -4.55 18.04
CA ARG A 71 -8.03 -5.20 19.33
C ARG A 71 -6.71 -4.78 19.97
N SER A 72 -6.62 -5.00 21.28
CA SER A 72 -5.41 -4.75 22.06
C SER A 72 -4.64 -6.05 22.30
N VAL A 73 -3.32 -5.96 22.39
CA VAL A 73 -2.43 -7.11 22.69
C VAL A 73 -1.40 -6.77 23.76
N GLN A 74 -0.81 -7.81 24.37
CA GLN A 74 0.10 -7.64 25.51
C GLN A 74 1.51 -7.24 25.07
N ASN A 75 2.02 -7.83 23.99
CA ASN A 75 3.38 -7.59 23.52
C ASN A 75 3.40 -7.16 22.04
N PRO A 76 2.92 -5.94 21.72
CA PRO A 76 2.80 -5.51 20.33
C PRO A 76 4.16 -5.24 19.69
N VAL A 77 4.37 -5.81 18.50
CA VAL A 77 5.57 -5.60 17.69
C VAL A 77 5.21 -5.22 16.26
N ALA A 78 6.03 -4.36 15.65
CA ALA A 78 5.95 -4.01 14.24
C ALA A 78 7.03 -4.78 13.45
N VAL A 79 6.64 -5.49 12.42
CA VAL A 79 7.53 -6.35 11.61
C VAL A 79 7.33 -6.04 10.14
N LEU A 80 8.43 -5.79 9.42
CA LEU A 80 8.41 -5.74 7.97
C LEU A 80 8.68 -7.15 7.43
N LEU A 81 7.68 -7.77 6.82
CA LEU A 81 7.78 -9.11 6.23
C LEU A 81 8.55 -9.07 4.90
N ASP A 82 9.04 -10.22 4.46
CA ASP A 82 9.76 -10.37 3.18
C ASP A 82 8.90 -10.04 1.95
N SER A 83 7.57 -10.16 2.07
CA SER A 83 6.61 -9.71 1.05
C SER A 83 6.57 -8.18 0.89
N GLY A 84 7.17 -7.43 1.83
CA GLY A 84 7.07 -5.97 1.92
C GLY A 84 5.86 -5.49 2.74
N ASN A 85 5.06 -6.40 3.29
CA ASN A 85 3.96 -6.06 4.20
C ASN A 85 4.50 -5.66 5.57
N LEU A 86 4.25 -4.41 5.99
CA LEU A 86 4.48 -3.98 7.36
C LEU A 86 3.26 -4.39 8.19
N VAL A 87 3.51 -5.20 9.22
CA VAL A 87 2.45 -5.71 10.08
C VAL A 87 2.68 -5.31 11.53
N VAL A 88 1.59 -5.17 12.27
CA VAL A 88 1.60 -5.15 13.74
C VAL A 88 0.98 -6.44 14.23
N LYS A 89 1.66 -7.16 15.13
CA LYS A 89 1.17 -8.40 15.76
C LYS A 89 1.56 -8.48 17.24
N ASP A 90 0.97 -9.42 17.97
CA ASP A 90 1.48 -9.82 19.29
C ASP A 90 2.71 -10.72 19.10
N ALA A 91 3.83 -10.40 19.75
CA ALA A 91 5.03 -11.24 19.71
C ALA A 91 4.84 -12.57 20.45
N ASN A 92 3.87 -12.65 21.35
CA ASN A 92 3.56 -13.88 22.10
C ASN A 92 2.58 -14.79 21.34
N ASP A 93 2.00 -14.32 20.23
CA ASP A 93 1.10 -15.12 19.40
C ASP A 93 1.88 -15.89 18.32
N ASN A 94 1.69 -17.20 18.32
CA ASN A 94 2.33 -18.10 17.35
C ASN A 94 1.57 -18.16 16.02
N ASN A 95 0.35 -17.62 15.95
CA ASN A 95 -0.39 -17.52 14.70
C ASN A 95 0.28 -16.49 13.79
N GLN A 96 0.89 -16.99 12.70
CA GLN A 96 1.66 -16.15 11.78
C GLN A 96 0.80 -15.14 11.00
N GLU A 97 -0.52 -15.32 10.97
CA GLU A 97 -1.44 -14.49 10.19
C GLU A 97 -2.37 -13.61 11.04
N ASP A 98 -2.33 -13.71 12.38
CA ASP A 98 -3.17 -12.91 13.27
C ASP A 98 -2.57 -11.50 13.49
N PHE A 99 -2.70 -10.68 12.45
CA PHE A 99 -2.22 -9.30 12.45
C PHE A 99 -3.27 -8.32 12.99
N LEU A 100 -2.86 -7.41 13.87
CA LEU A 100 -3.69 -6.28 14.32
C LEU A 100 -3.87 -5.23 13.22
N TRP A 101 -2.82 -5.05 12.41
CA TRP A 101 -2.78 -4.08 11.33
C TRP A 101 -1.78 -4.52 10.26
N GLN A 102 -2.05 -4.15 9.01
CA GLN A 102 -1.20 -4.48 7.86
C GLN A 102 -1.18 -3.31 6.86
N SER A 103 0.00 -2.98 6.32
CA SER A 103 0.13 -1.96 5.28
C SER A 103 -0.56 -2.36 3.98
N PHE A 104 -0.69 -3.66 3.70
CA PHE A 104 -1.37 -4.18 2.52
C PHE A 104 -2.88 -3.86 2.49
N HIS A 105 -3.50 -3.56 3.64
CA HIS A 105 -4.89 -3.09 3.70
C HIS A 105 -5.05 -1.59 3.40
N LEU A 106 -3.95 -0.82 3.40
CA LEU A 106 -3.90 0.60 3.09
C LEU A 106 -2.76 0.89 2.10
N PRO A 107 -2.90 0.45 0.84
CA PRO A 107 -1.88 0.64 -0.19
C PRO A 107 -1.75 2.11 -0.62
N THR A 108 -0.65 2.42 -1.34
CA THR A 108 -0.48 3.71 -2.02
C THR A 108 -0.80 3.60 -3.51
N ASP A 109 0.16 3.86 -4.38
CA ASP A 109 0.09 3.82 -5.83
C ASP A 109 0.62 2.50 -6.41
N THR A 110 1.21 1.65 -5.57
CA THR A 110 1.92 0.43 -5.98
C THR A 110 1.21 -0.82 -5.49
N HIS A 111 1.09 -1.81 -6.37
CA HIS A 111 0.66 -3.17 -6.03
C HIS A 111 1.88 -4.09 -5.98
N LEU A 112 2.08 -4.73 -4.84
CA LEU A 112 3.12 -5.73 -4.58
C LEU A 112 2.52 -7.14 -4.68
N PRO A 113 3.37 -8.16 -4.87
CA PRO A 113 2.95 -9.55 -4.69
C PRO A 113 2.22 -9.76 -3.36
N ASP A 114 1.25 -10.69 -3.34
CA ASP A 114 0.41 -11.05 -2.19
C ASP A 114 -0.56 -9.97 -1.67
N MET A 115 -0.51 -8.74 -2.21
CA MET A 115 -1.52 -7.72 -1.92
C MET A 115 -2.87 -8.09 -2.54
N LYS A 116 -3.93 -8.01 -1.73
CA LYS A 116 -5.31 -8.23 -2.19
C LYS A 116 -5.96 -6.88 -2.51
N LEU A 117 -6.34 -6.66 -3.77
CA LEU A 117 -7.16 -5.51 -4.17
C LEU A 117 -8.63 -5.91 -4.26
N GLY A 118 -9.53 -4.94 -4.11
CA GLY A 118 -10.97 -5.10 -4.21
C GLY A 118 -11.69 -4.98 -2.87
N LYS A 119 -12.96 -5.38 -2.86
CA LYS A 119 -13.85 -5.22 -1.70
C LYS A 119 -13.89 -6.48 -0.86
N ASN A 120 -13.60 -6.34 0.43
CA ASN A 120 -13.90 -7.37 1.41
C ASN A 120 -15.41 -7.32 1.71
N PHE A 121 -16.16 -8.33 1.25
CA PHE A 121 -17.62 -8.36 1.44
C PHE A 121 -18.05 -8.61 2.88
N LYS A 122 -17.18 -9.16 3.74
CA LYS A 122 -17.47 -9.37 5.17
C LYS A 122 -17.34 -8.06 5.96
N THR A 123 -16.28 -7.28 5.71
CA THR A 123 -16.00 -6.05 6.47
C THR A 123 -16.47 -4.77 5.76
N GLY A 124 -16.80 -4.85 4.47
CA GLY A 124 -17.10 -3.71 3.62
C GLY A 124 -15.87 -2.91 3.16
N HIS A 125 -14.67 -3.21 3.69
CA HIS A 125 -13.44 -2.48 3.38
C HIS A 125 -13.02 -2.66 1.92
N GLU A 126 -12.72 -1.57 1.24
CA GLU A 126 -12.25 -1.57 -0.15
C GLU A 126 -10.76 -1.24 -0.19
N VAL A 127 -9.99 -2.10 -0.87
CA VAL A 127 -8.55 -1.90 -1.08
C VAL A 127 -8.34 -1.54 -2.56
N TYR A 128 -7.81 -0.35 -2.81
CA TYR A 128 -7.58 0.19 -4.14
C TYR A 128 -6.28 1.01 -4.18
N LEU A 129 -5.70 1.20 -5.35
CA LEU A 129 -4.50 2.03 -5.50
C LEU A 129 -4.88 3.47 -5.81
N SER A 130 -4.10 4.42 -5.29
CA SER A 130 -4.22 5.85 -5.60
C SER A 130 -2.86 6.42 -5.95
N ALA A 131 -2.75 7.00 -7.14
CA ALA A 131 -1.54 7.61 -7.66
C ALA A 131 -0.99 8.66 -6.69
N TRP A 132 0.30 8.96 -6.79
CA TRP A 132 0.85 10.16 -6.17
C TRP A 132 0.31 11.39 -6.90
N LYS A 133 0.21 12.51 -6.18
CA LYS A 133 -0.23 13.78 -6.75
C LYS A 133 0.73 14.27 -7.83
N ASN A 134 2.03 14.07 -7.62
CA ASN A 134 3.08 14.25 -8.62
C ASN A 134 4.38 13.57 -8.17
N ASN A 135 5.45 13.67 -8.96
CA ASN A 135 6.75 13.03 -8.69
C ASN A 135 7.40 13.41 -7.33
N ASN A 136 7.02 14.55 -6.76
CA ASN A 136 7.63 15.10 -5.55
C ASN A 136 6.65 15.13 -4.36
N ASP A 137 5.38 14.74 -4.56
CA ASP A 137 4.31 14.78 -3.57
C ASP A 137 3.53 13.46 -3.57
N PRO A 138 3.76 12.59 -2.57
CA PRO A 138 3.09 11.30 -2.45
C PRO A 138 1.63 11.39 -1.99
N ALA A 139 1.10 12.57 -1.68
CA ALA A 139 -0.32 12.73 -1.36
C ALA A 139 -1.22 12.08 -2.43
N PRO A 140 -2.44 11.64 -2.08
CA PRO A 140 -3.37 11.07 -3.07
C PRO A 140 -3.57 12.00 -4.26
N GLY A 141 -3.26 11.49 -5.44
CA GLY A 141 -3.48 12.14 -6.72
C GLY A 141 -4.86 11.89 -7.28
N GLU A 142 -5.08 12.36 -8.51
CA GLU A 142 -6.38 12.31 -9.19
C GLU A 142 -6.79 10.89 -9.60
N PHE A 143 -5.80 10.04 -9.91
CA PHE A 143 -6.03 8.73 -10.50
C PHE A 143 -6.09 7.61 -9.45
N THR A 144 -7.09 6.75 -9.57
CA THR A 144 -7.22 5.54 -8.75
C THR A 144 -7.37 4.30 -9.62
N ARG A 145 -6.97 3.14 -9.07
CA ARG A 145 -7.20 1.82 -9.66
C ARG A 145 -7.96 0.95 -8.67
N THR A 146 -9.19 0.59 -9.01
CA THR A 146 -10.11 -0.18 -8.16
C THR A 146 -10.60 -1.43 -8.89
N ILE A 147 -11.06 -2.43 -8.14
CA ILE A 147 -11.82 -3.57 -8.64
C ILE A 147 -13.29 -3.29 -8.36
N ASP A 148 -14.07 -3.06 -9.41
CA ASP A 148 -15.53 -2.97 -9.33
C ASP A 148 -16.11 -4.38 -9.32
N PRO A 149 -16.76 -4.82 -8.23
CA PRO A 149 -17.36 -6.15 -8.15
C PRO A 149 -18.75 -6.25 -8.80
N THR A 150 -19.29 -5.16 -9.35
CA THR A 150 -20.67 -5.13 -9.86
C THR A 150 -20.81 -6.02 -11.11
N GLY A 151 -21.63 -7.07 -11.00
CA GLY A 151 -21.77 -8.07 -12.05
C GLY A 151 -20.53 -8.96 -12.14
N TYR A 152 -19.83 -8.93 -13.27
CA TYR A 152 -18.52 -9.57 -13.38
C TYR A 152 -17.43 -8.60 -12.92
N PRO A 153 -16.55 -9.00 -11.98
CA PRO A 153 -15.49 -8.13 -11.48
C PRO A 153 -14.68 -7.52 -12.63
N GLN A 154 -14.39 -6.23 -12.53
CA GLN A 154 -13.60 -5.48 -13.51
C GLN A 154 -12.56 -4.59 -12.82
N VAL A 155 -11.39 -4.45 -13.42
CA VAL A 155 -10.43 -3.43 -12.98
C VAL A 155 -10.69 -2.12 -13.73
N LEU A 156 -10.88 -1.06 -12.96
CA LEU A 156 -11.15 0.29 -13.46
C LEU A 156 -10.03 1.23 -13.06
N THR A 157 -9.61 2.07 -14.00
CA THR A 157 -8.85 3.29 -13.71
C THR A 157 -9.80 4.48 -13.76
N LYS A 158 -9.83 5.26 -12.68
CA LYS A 158 -10.74 6.40 -12.52
C LYS A 158 -9.97 7.70 -12.29
N SER A 159 -10.52 8.82 -12.77
CA SER A 159 -10.22 10.17 -12.28
C SER A 159 -11.46 10.66 -11.54
N GLY A 160 -11.37 10.79 -10.21
CA GLY A 160 -12.55 11.00 -9.37
C GLY A 160 -13.63 9.93 -9.61
N THR A 161 -14.81 10.34 -10.07
CA THR A 161 -15.92 9.45 -10.42
C THR A 161 -15.90 8.98 -11.87
N ASN A 162 -15.08 9.58 -12.74
CA ASN A 162 -15.03 9.27 -14.16
C ASN A 162 -14.17 8.03 -14.42
N VAL A 163 -14.72 7.04 -15.12
CA VAL A 163 -13.97 5.86 -15.56
C VAL A 163 -13.21 6.22 -16.83
N LEU A 164 -11.88 6.20 -16.77
CA LEU A 164 -11.01 6.51 -17.89
C LEU A 164 -10.66 5.28 -18.72
N ASN A 165 -10.43 4.15 -18.03
CA ASN A 165 -10.05 2.91 -18.67
C ASN A 165 -10.63 1.71 -17.92
N ARG A 166 -10.91 0.65 -18.67
CA ARG A 166 -11.34 -0.66 -18.18
C ARG A 166 -10.35 -1.70 -18.69
N ILE A 167 -9.71 -2.42 -17.78
CA ILE A 167 -8.88 -3.58 -18.15
C ILE A 167 -9.77 -4.76 -18.53
N GLY A 168 -11.04 -4.73 -18.13
CA GLY A 168 -12.04 -5.71 -18.50
C GLY A 168 -12.28 -6.76 -17.43
N LEU A 169 -13.00 -7.81 -17.81
CA LEU A 169 -13.56 -8.82 -16.90
C LEU A 169 -12.49 -9.84 -16.49
N TRP A 170 -12.65 -10.41 -15.30
CA TRP A 170 -11.95 -11.64 -14.96
C TRP A 170 -12.56 -12.83 -15.71
N ASN A 171 -11.75 -13.56 -16.48
CA ASN A 171 -12.22 -14.71 -17.27
C ASN A 171 -11.88 -16.08 -16.66
N GLY A 172 -11.42 -16.13 -15.41
CA GLY A 172 -10.94 -17.35 -14.75
C GLY A 172 -9.43 -17.57 -14.84
N LEU A 173 -8.75 -16.93 -15.81
CA LEU A 173 -7.30 -17.03 -16.00
C LEU A 173 -6.60 -15.67 -15.88
N ARG A 174 -7.21 -14.62 -16.43
CA ARG A 174 -6.68 -13.26 -16.49
C ARG A 174 -7.78 -12.23 -16.67
N TRP A 175 -7.39 -10.96 -16.59
CA TRP A 175 -8.23 -9.84 -17.02
C TRP A 175 -8.29 -9.79 -18.55
N SER A 176 -9.48 -9.63 -19.13
CA SER A 176 -9.71 -9.78 -20.58
C SER A 176 -8.91 -8.81 -21.46
N GLY A 177 -8.59 -7.62 -20.95
CA GLY A 177 -7.77 -6.60 -21.63
C GLY A 177 -6.35 -6.51 -21.09
N ALA A 178 -5.89 -7.45 -20.25
CA ALA A 178 -4.46 -7.60 -19.99
C ALA A 178 -3.78 -8.20 -21.22
N LEU A 179 -2.67 -7.57 -21.65
CA LEU A 179 -1.91 -8.03 -22.82
C LEU A 179 -1.47 -9.50 -22.65
N LEU A 180 -1.54 -10.29 -23.73
CA LEU A 180 -0.85 -11.58 -23.79
C LEU A 180 0.66 -11.31 -23.67
N GLU A 181 1.35 -11.95 -22.73
CA GLU A 181 2.78 -12.20 -22.91
C GLU A 181 2.92 -13.24 -24.03
N SER A 182 2.98 -12.78 -25.29
CA SER A 182 3.64 -13.55 -26.33
C SER A 182 5.11 -13.13 -26.35
N HIS A 183 6.01 -14.10 -26.18
CA HIS A 183 7.45 -13.94 -26.33
C HIS A 183 7.82 -13.06 -27.54
N ILE A 184 8.06 -11.78 -27.31
CA ILE A 184 8.77 -10.89 -28.24
C ILE A 184 9.69 -10.03 -27.38
N GLY A 185 10.99 -10.16 -27.65
CA GLY A 185 12.03 -9.53 -26.87
C GLY A 185 11.93 -8.01 -26.87
N GLY A 186 12.33 -7.43 -25.73
CA GLY A 186 13.02 -6.16 -25.74
C GLY A 186 12.17 -4.89 -25.75
N LEU A 187 11.17 -4.77 -24.87
CA LEU A 187 10.79 -3.45 -24.32
C LEU A 187 10.42 -3.58 -22.84
N LYS A 188 11.40 -3.33 -21.97
CA LYS A 188 11.19 -3.16 -20.52
C LYS A 188 10.66 -1.74 -20.26
N GLY A 189 9.38 -1.63 -19.93
CA GLY A 189 8.77 -0.44 -19.32
C GLY A 189 7.97 -0.84 -18.07
N PRO A 190 7.94 -0.03 -17.00
CA PRO A 190 7.40 -0.45 -15.71
C PRO A 190 5.88 -0.27 -15.71
N TRP A 191 5.15 -1.25 -16.22
CA TRP A 191 3.70 -1.28 -16.10
C TRP A 191 3.27 -2.61 -15.47
N PHE A 192 2.76 -2.50 -14.23
CA PHE A 192 2.35 -3.56 -13.31
C PHE A 192 1.52 -4.69 -13.94
N PRO A 193 2.01 -5.94 -13.98
CA PRO A 193 1.21 -7.06 -14.45
C PRO A 193 1.09 -8.19 -13.41
N TYR A 194 0.66 -7.96 -12.16
CA TYR A 194 0.30 -9.08 -11.28
C TYR A 194 -0.83 -8.71 -10.30
N MET A 195 -2.09 -8.62 -10.75
CA MET A 195 -3.23 -8.64 -9.82
C MET A 195 -3.71 -10.09 -9.66
N VAL A 196 -3.34 -10.73 -8.54
CA VAL A 196 -3.88 -12.03 -8.15
C VAL A 196 -5.05 -11.80 -7.19
N LEU A 197 -6.25 -12.21 -7.59
CA LEU A 197 -7.38 -12.36 -6.69
C LEU A 197 -7.15 -13.62 -5.85
N GLY A 198 -6.70 -13.46 -4.61
CA GLY A 198 -6.70 -14.54 -3.64
C GLY A 198 -8.14 -14.95 -3.32
N ASN A 199 -8.51 -16.17 -3.73
CA ASN A 199 -9.68 -16.98 -3.35
C ASN A 199 -10.90 -16.21 -2.82
N LEU A 200 -11.81 -15.84 -3.73
CA LEU A 200 -13.17 -15.38 -3.42
C LEU A 200 -14.21 -16.53 -3.42
N LEU A 201 -13.79 -17.78 -3.37
CA LEU A 201 -14.69 -18.94 -3.33
C LEU A 201 -14.24 -19.93 -2.25
N SER A 202 -14.62 -19.66 -1.01
CA SER A 202 -14.85 -20.67 0.05
C SER A 202 -15.86 -20.14 1.05
#